data_AF-A0A1Q4D9B2-F1
#
_entry.id   AF-A0A1Q4D9B2-F1
#
_cell.length_a   1.000
_cell.length_b   1.000
_cell.length_c   1.000
_cell.angle_alpha   90.00
_cell.angle_beta   90.00
_cell.angle_gamma   90.00
#
_symmetry.space_group_name_H-M   'P 1'
#
loop_
_entity.id
_entity.type
_entity.pdbx_description
1 polymer ?
#
loop_
_entity_poly.entity_id
_entity_poly.type
_entity_poly.pdbx_seq_one_letter_code
_entity_poly.pdbx_strand_id
1 'polypeptide(L)' 'MWDVTGWAAATWLKTTLALAVLVAGSWLWLGASSGLFVLICLGAALTETHVTRQLVREWTHEASLRWWWR' A
#
# COMPACT_ATOMS: atom_id res chain seq x y z
N MET A 1 6.06 -11.11 -17.03
CA MET A 1 5.34 -9.85 -16.80
C MET A 1 4.07 -10.07 -16.00
N TRP A 2 3.11 -10.88 -16.44
CA TRP A 2 1.88 -11.13 -15.67
C TRP A 2 2.09 -11.63 -14.22
N ASP A 3 3.06 -12.51 -13.97
CA ASP A 3 3.35 -12.98 -12.59
C ASP A 3 3.83 -11.85 -11.67
N VAL A 4 4.70 -10.97 -12.19
CA VAL A 4 5.25 -9.82 -11.44
C VAL A 4 4.16 -8.79 -11.20
N THR A 5 3.35 -8.49 -12.20
CA THR A 5 2.20 -7.58 -12.07
C THR A 5 1.17 -8.13 -11.09
N GLY A 6 0.89 -9.44 -11.14
CA GLY A 6 -0.02 -10.12 -10.23
C GLY A 6 0.47 -10.11 -8.78
N TRP A 7 1.77 -10.39 -8.57
CA TRP A 7 2.40 -10.27 -7.26
C TRP A 7 2.36 -8.84 -6.73
N ALA A 8 2.71 -7.85 -7.56
CA ALA A 8 2.70 -6.45 -7.16
C ALA A 8 1.29 -5.98 -6.77
N ALA A 9 0.28 -6.34 -7.58
CA ALA A 9 -1.12 -6.02 -7.29
C ALA A 9 -1.63 -6.72 -6.01
N ALA A 10 -1.27 -7.99 -5.81
CA ALA A 10 -1.66 -8.73 -4.61
C ALA A 10 -1.00 -8.17 -3.34
N THR A 11 0.28 -7.80 -3.42
CA THR A 11 1.02 -7.17 -2.32
C THR A 11 0.44 -5.81 -1.98
N TRP A 12 0.17 -4.98 -2.99
CA TRP A 12 -0.51 -3.69 -2.82
C TRP A 12 -1.89 -3.85 -2.16
N LEU A 13 -2.72 -4.78 -2.65
CA LEU A 13 -4.05 -4.98 -2.09
C LEU A 13 -3.99 -5.44 -0.63
N LYS A 14 -3.07 -6.35 -0.28
CA LYS A 14 -2.88 -6.83 1.10
C LYS A 14 -2.46 -5.70 2.04
N THR A 15 -1.53 -4.84 1.61
CA THR A 15 -1.05 -3.74 2.46
C THR A 15 -2.13 -2.66 2.63
N THR A 16 -2.86 -2.31 1.56
CA THR A 16 -4.01 -1.40 1.63
C THR A 16 -5.10 -1.95 2.56
N LEU A 17 -5.43 -3.24 2.45
CA LEU A 17 -6.41 -3.87 3.36
C LEU A 17 -5.94 -3.84 4.81
N ALA A 18 -4.66 -4.13 5.08
CA ALA A 18 -4.12 -4.05 6.43
C ALA A 18 -4.20 -2.63 7.01
N LEU A 19 -3.87 -1.62 6.22
CA LEU A 19 -4.01 -0.21 6.62
C LEU A 19 -5.49 0.17 6.85
N ALA A 20 -6.40 -0.29 5.99
CA ALA A 20 -7.83 -0.05 6.15
C ALA A 20 -8.36 -0.65 7.46
N VAL A 21 -7.94 -1.87 7.81
CA VAL A 21 -8.30 -2.51 9.09
C VAL A 21 -7.76 -1.72 10.28
N LEU A 22 -6.51 -1.22 10.21
CA LEU A 22 -5.94 -0.38 11.27
C LEU A 22 -6.70 0.93 11.43
N VAL A 23 -7.03 1.60 10.34
CA VAL A 23 -7.81 2.84 10.36
C VAL A 23 -9.21 2.58 10.93
N ALA A 24 -9.92 1.56 10.43
CA ALA A 24 -11.25 1.20 10.94
C ALA A 24 -11.22 0.80 12.43
N GLY A 25 -10.22 0.02 12.85
CA GLY A 25 -10.02 -0.34 14.26
C GLY A 25 -9.74 0.88 15.14
N SER A 26 -8.90 1.80 14.67
CA SER A 26 -8.61 3.05 15.38
C SER A 26 -9.82 3.95 15.51
N TRP A 27 -10.69 3.97 14.48
CA TRP A 27 -11.94 4.71 14.49
C TRP A 27 -12.90 4.20 15.58
N LEU A 28 -13.03 2.87 15.71
CA LEU A 28 -13.86 2.23 16.74
C LEU A 28 -13.40 2.55 18.17
N TRP A 29 -12.10 2.79 18.37
CA TRP A 29 -11.52 3.08 19.69
C TRP A 29 -11.51 4.57 20.05
N LEU A 30 -11.17 5.44 19.10
CA LEU A 30 -10.93 6.87 19.35
C LEU A 30 -12.12 7.76 19.00
N GLY A 31 -13.01 7.30 18.12
CA GLY A 31 -14.09 8.09 17.54
C GLY A 31 -13.61 9.08 16.47
N ALA A 32 -14.52 9.45 15.55
CA ALA A 32 -14.23 10.26 14.36
C ALA A 32 -13.69 11.67 14.67
N SER A 33 -14.05 12.21 15.84
CA SER A 33 -13.72 13.60 16.26
C SER A 33 -12.40 13.72 17.01
N SER A 34 -11.67 12.61 17.21
CA SER A 34 -10.37 12.64 17.89
C SER A 34 -9.27 13.13 16.95
N GLY A 35 -8.50 14.13 17.37
CA GLY A 35 -7.34 14.61 16.60
C GLY A 35 -6.29 13.52 16.34
N LEU A 36 -6.21 12.51 17.23
CA LEU A 36 -5.36 11.34 17.05
C LEU A 36 -5.81 10.46 15.87
N PHE A 37 -7.13 10.34 15.63
CA PHE A 37 -7.65 9.59 14.49
C PHE A 37 -7.22 10.23 13.16
N VAL A 38 -7.23 11.57 13.08
CA VAL A 38 -6.75 12.31 11.90
C VAL A 38 -5.26 12.04 11.64
N LEU A 39 -4.44 12.00 12.70
CA LEU A 39 -3.01 11.67 12.57
C LEU A 39 -2.80 10.22 12.10
N ILE A 40 -3.61 9.27 12.57
CA ILE A 40 -3.56 7.87 12.11
C ILE A 40 -3.92 7.77 10.63
N CYS A 41 -4.97 8.47 10.18
CA CYS A 41 -5.35 8.52 8.77
C CYS A 41 -4.23 9.12 7.89
N LEU A 42 -3.59 10.21 8.33
CA LEU A 42 -2.45 10.79 7.62
C LEU A 42 -1.26 9.82 7.56
N GLY A 43 -0.94 9.15 8.67
CA GLY A 43 0.12 8.14 8.71
C GLY A 43 -0.16 6.96 7.77
N ALA A 44 -1.41 6.48 7.73
CA ALA A 44 -1.83 5.42 6.81
C ALA A 44 -1.69 5.85 5.34
N ALA A 45 -2.17 7.05 4.99
CA ALA A 45 -2.06 7.58 3.62
C ALA A 45 -0.61 7.76 3.17
N LEU A 46 0.28 8.26 4.05
CA LEU A 46 1.70 8.37 3.76
C LEU A 46 2.33 6.99 3.57
N THR A 47 2.00 6.04 4.42
CA THR A 47 2.51 4.66 4.35
C THR A 47 2.09 3.99 3.03
N GLU A 48 0.82 4.12 2.66
CA GLU A 48 0.29 3.59 1.39
C GLU A 48 0.97 4.21 0.18
N THR A 49 1.19 5.53 0.21
CA THR A 49 1.92 6.25 -0.86
C THR A 49 3.37 5.76 -0.98
N HIS A 50 4.06 5.58 0.15
CA HIS A 50 5.43 5.08 0.17
C HIS A 50 5.53 3.64 -0.35
N VAL A 51 4.64 2.75 0.11
CA VAL A 51 4.58 1.35 -0.33
C VAL A 51 4.30 1.27 -1.83
N THR A 52 3.32 2.03 -2.32
CA THR A 52 2.97 2.08 -3.75
C THR A 52 4.16 2.55 -4.60
N ARG A 53 4.88 3.59 -4.14
CA ARG A 53 6.08 4.07 -4.84
C ARG A 53 7.19 3.01 -4.91
N GLN A 54 7.42 2.25 -3.84
CA GLN A 54 8.43 1.19 -3.85
C GLN A 54 8.03 0.03 -4.76
N LEU A 55 6.77 -0.41 -4.68
CA LEU A 55 6.21 -1.44 -5.55
C LEU A 55 6.33 -1.07 -7.04
N VAL A 56 6.04 0.19 -7.39
CA VAL A 56 6.22 0.66 -8.78
C VAL A 56 7.69 0.62 -9.19
N ARG A 57 8.62 1.03 -8.31
CA ARG A 57 10.06 0.98 -8.60
C ARG A 57 10.52 -0.46 -8.85
N GLU A 58 10.17 -1.39 -7.97
CA GLU A 58 10.50 -2.81 -8.12
C GLU A 58 9.88 -3.39 -9.39
N TRP A 59 8.60 -3.09 -9.64
CA TRP A 59 7.91 -3.52 -10.86
C TRP A 59 8.58 -2.98 -12.13
N THR A 60 8.92 -1.69 -12.17
CA THR A 60 9.62 -1.10 -13.33
C THR A 60 11.02 -1.68 -13.52
N HIS A 61 11.75 -1.95 -12.42
CA HIS A 61 13.06 -2.56 -12.48
C HIS A 61 12.97 -3.98 -13.07
N GLU A 62 12.07 -4.81 -12.55
CA GLU A 62 11.86 -6.16 -13.08
C GLU A 62 11.32 -6.17 -14.52
N ALA A 63 10.41 -5.25 -14.84
CA ALA A 63 9.91 -5.06 -16.20
C ALA A 63 11.05 -4.73 -17.18
N SER A 64 11.95 -3.81 -16.80
CA SER A 64 13.10 -3.37 -17.61
C SER A 64 14.17 -4.43 -17.79
N LEU A 65 14.33 -5.37 -16.85
CA LEU A 65 15.30 -6.45 -16.95
C LEU A 65 14.73 -7.69 -17.65
N ARG A 66 13.42 -7.92 -17.57
CA ARG A 66 12.77 -9.13 -18.11
C ARG A 66 12.05 -8.93 -19.44
N TRP A 67 11.85 -7.69 -19.93
CA TRP A 67 11.20 -7.46 -21.24
C TRP A 67 12.04 -7.89 -22.45
N TRP A 68 13.37 -7.89 -22.35
CA TRP A 68 14.27 -8.38 -23.41
C TRP A 68 14.50 -9.89 -23.40
N TRP A 69 14.22 -10.54 -22.27
CA TRP A 69 14.50 -11.96 -22.04
C TRP A 69 13.24 -12.83 -22.05
N ARG A 70 12.16 -12.35 -22.68
CA ARG A 70 10.94 -13.11 -22.93
C ARG A 70 10.64 -13.20 -24.41
#